data_AF-D8SQZ0-F1
#
_entry.id   AF-D8SQZ0-F1
#
_cell.length_a   1.000
_cell.length_b   1.000
_cell.length_c   1.000
_cell.angle_alpha   90.00
_cell.angle_beta   90.00
_cell.angle_gamma   90.00
#
_symmetry.space_group_name_H-M   'P 1'
#
loop_
_entity.id
_entity.type
_entity.pdbx_description
1 polymer ?
#
loop_
_entity_poly.entity_id
_entity_poly.type
_entity_poly.pdbx_seq_one_letter_code
_entity_poly.pdbx_strand_id
1 'polypeptide(L)'
;MVHYFFNLPAKERMGYYSTDIYKSFRFSTESIASAKKKFWSDYLFQHCQPAVHEDDVPHADPGTITVLQQELGVEGLEINYNGQWIPVKPVEGALVINVADMLQILSNNKYKSAEHRVLVNTMRPRVSIASFYGPTDDKHIAPLEELLGDNPPVFKACLFREYMDNFYKNHLGTRNIEKLRILNN
;
A
#
# COMPACT_ATOMS: atom_id res chain seq x y z
N MET A 1 5.52 7.60 20.89
CA MET A 1 4.05 7.52 20.78
C MET A 1 3.61 6.18 20.20
N VAL A 2 4.16 5.79 19.05
CA VAL A 2 3.92 4.52 18.36
C VAL A 2 4.19 3.27 19.23
N HIS A 3 5.39 3.15 19.82
CA HIS A 3 5.74 2.05 20.73
C HIS A 3 4.81 1.90 21.94
N TYR A 4 4.26 3.01 22.44
CA TYR A 4 3.37 2.99 23.60
C TYR A 4 2.03 2.35 23.22
N PHE A 5 1.46 2.75 22.09
CA PHE A 5 0.19 2.21 21.60
C PHE A 5 0.23 0.69 21.38
N PHE A 6 1.31 0.14 20.82
CA PHE A 6 1.40 -1.30 20.56
C PHE A 6 1.59 -2.17 21.79
N ASN A 7 2.06 -1.58 22.88
CA ASN A 7 2.17 -2.27 24.16
C ASN A 7 0.87 -2.17 24.98
N LEU A 8 -0.16 -1.47 24.50
CA LEU A 8 -1.46 -1.42 25.17
C LEU A 8 -2.23 -2.73 25.02
N PRO A 9 -2.98 -3.15 26.06
CA PRO A 9 -3.94 -4.24 25.94
C PRO A 9 -4.91 -4.03 24.76
N ALA A 10 -5.32 -5.11 24.09
CA ALA A 10 -6.20 -5.04 22.91
C ALA A 10 -7.48 -4.22 23.18
N LYS A 11 -8.09 -4.38 24.36
CA LYS A 11 -9.28 -3.64 24.78
C LYS A 11 -9.08 -2.13 24.85
N GLU A 12 -7.88 -1.67 25.24
CA GLU A 12 -7.57 -0.25 25.33
C GLU A 12 -7.29 0.34 23.94
N ARG A 13 -6.68 -0.45 23.05
CA ARG A 13 -6.48 -0.08 21.65
C ARG A 13 -7.80 0.15 20.91
N MET A 14 -8.85 -0.63 21.22
CA MET A 14 -10.19 -0.45 20.64
C MET A 14 -10.81 0.92 20.93
N GLY A 15 -10.41 1.59 22.02
CA GLY A 15 -10.88 2.95 22.31
C GLY A 15 -10.45 3.98 21.26
N TYR A 16 -9.44 3.65 20.45
CA TYR A 16 -8.98 4.48 19.34
C TYR A 16 -9.68 4.13 18.01
N TYR A 17 -10.61 3.15 18.00
CA TYR A 17 -11.31 2.73 16.78
C TYR A 17 -12.10 3.89 16.14
N SER A 18 -11.91 4.12 14.84
CA SER A 18 -12.67 5.12 14.09
C SER A 18 -12.60 4.91 12.58
N THR A 19 -13.74 4.98 11.90
CA THR A 19 -13.87 5.06 10.43
C THR A 19 -13.72 6.49 9.91
N ASP A 20 -13.45 7.47 10.78
CA ASP A 20 -13.21 8.86 10.38
C ASP A 20 -11.76 9.03 9.94
N ILE A 21 -11.55 9.15 8.63
CA ILE A 21 -10.22 9.27 8.02
C ILE A 21 -9.51 10.60 8.35
N TYR A 22 -10.23 11.58 8.92
CA TYR A 22 -9.69 12.90 9.26
C TYR A 22 -9.15 12.99 10.70
N LYS A 23 -9.29 11.92 11.49
CA LYS A 23 -8.75 11.86 12.86
C LYS A 23 -7.23 11.75 12.84
N SER A 24 -6.53 12.61 13.59
CA SER A 24 -5.06 12.64 13.65
C SER A 24 -4.43 11.35 14.18
N PHE A 25 -5.19 10.58 14.97
CA PHE A 25 -4.81 9.24 15.42
C PHE A 25 -6.07 8.39 15.49
N ARG A 26 -6.08 7.27 14.76
CA ARG A 26 -7.18 6.31 14.76
C ARG A 26 -6.66 4.90 14.58
N PHE A 27 -7.29 3.98 15.27
CA PHE A 27 -7.29 2.55 14.98
C PHE A 27 -8.49 2.32 14.05
N SER A 28 -8.36 1.55 12.97
CA SER A 28 -9.48 1.34 12.06
C SER A 28 -9.35 0.00 11.36
N THR A 29 -10.48 -0.56 10.92
CA THR A 29 -10.51 -1.63 9.93
C THR A 29 -11.03 -0.98 8.65
N GLU A 30 -10.21 -0.80 7.62
CA GLU A 30 -10.69 -0.15 6.39
C GLU A 30 -10.10 -0.75 5.14
N SER A 31 -10.96 -0.84 4.13
CA SER A 31 -10.76 -0.12 2.88
C SER A 31 -11.73 1.08 2.81
N ILE A 32 -11.24 2.33 2.88
CA ILE A 32 -12.02 3.55 2.57
C ILE A 32 -11.14 4.59 1.85
N ALA A 33 -11.70 5.11 0.75
CA ALA A 33 -11.22 6.24 -0.04
C ALA A 33 -11.85 7.55 0.43
N SER A 34 -11.10 8.65 0.54
CA SER A 34 -11.68 10.00 0.35
C SER A 34 -10.64 11.11 0.17
N ALA A 35 -11.01 12.02 -0.74
CA ALA A 35 -10.27 13.20 -1.19
C ALA A 35 -10.64 14.45 -0.37
N LYS A 36 -9.72 15.00 0.44
CA LYS A 36 -9.44 16.44 0.65
C LYS A 36 -8.70 16.71 1.98
N LYS A 37 -7.45 17.19 1.85
CA LYS A 37 -6.48 17.70 2.87
C LYS A 37 -5.62 16.64 3.60
N LYS A 38 -4.34 17.01 3.82
CA LYS A 38 -3.25 16.15 4.30
C LYS A 38 -3.15 16.17 5.83
N PHE A 39 -3.21 14.99 6.44
CA PHE A 39 -2.72 14.72 7.80
C PHE A 39 -1.64 13.64 7.74
N TRP A 40 -0.74 13.63 8.72
CA TRP A 40 0.07 12.45 9.04
C TRP A 40 -0.84 11.45 9.73
N SER A 41 -1.20 10.37 9.03
CA SER A 41 -1.99 9.27 9.58
C SER A 41 -1.17 8.00 9.51
N ASP A 42 -0.77 7.46 10.67
CA ASP A 42 -0.19 6.12 10.77
C ASP A 42 -1.36 5.11 10.79
N TYR A 43 -1.53 4.35 9.71
CA TYR A 43 -2.62 3.38 9.57
C TYR A 43 -2.24 2.03 10.18
N LEU A 44 -3.06 1.50 11.10
CA LEU A 44 -3.18 0.05 11.36
C LEU A 44 -4.60 -0.36 11.76
N PHE A 45 -5.11 -1.41 11.11
CA PHE A 45 -5.13 -2.76 11.70
C PHE A 45 -5.52 -3.84 10.68
N GLN A 46 -5.02 -5.07 10.87
CA GLN A 46 -5.54 -6.29 10.28
C GLN A 46 -6.00 -7.19 11.44
N HIS A 47 -7.27 -7.59 11.45
CA HIS A 47 -7.78 -8.54 12.43
C HIS A 47 -7.59 -9.97 11.92
N CYS A 48 -6.91 -10.80 12.71
CA CYS A 48 -6.83 -12.25 12.53
C CYS A 48 -8.10 -12.92 13.12
N GLN A 49 -9.12 -13.12 12.29
CA GLN A 49 -10.15 -14.18 12.41
C GLN A 49 -10.46 -14.65 10.98
N PRO A 50 -10.87 -15.91 10.74
CA PRO A 50 -10.83 -16.52 9.42
C PRO A 50 -11.96 -16.00 8.53
N ALA A 51 -11.81 -14.78 8.04
CA ALA A 51 -12.60 -14.21 6.98
C ALA A 51 -11.59 -13.69 5.97
N VAL A 52 -11.55 -14.33 4.81
CA VAL A 52 -10.86 -13.82 3.63
C VAL A 52 -11.48 -12.44 3.36
N HIS A 53 -10.81 -11.37 3.77
CA HIS A 53 -11.27 -10.02 3.48
C HIS A 53 -10.72 -9.59 2.12
N GLU A 54 -11.41 -8.69 1.44
CA GLU A 54 -11.01 -8.15 0.13
C GLU A 54 -9.59 -7.53 0.14
N ASP A 55 -9.11 -7.12 1.33
CA ASP A 55 -7.77 -6.57 1.56
C ASP A 55 -6.64 -7.64 1.63
N ASP A 56 -6.99 -8.92 1.74
CA ASP A 56 -6.04 -10.06 1.70
C ASP A 56 -5.78 -10.54 0.27
N VAL A 57 -6.41 -9.91 -0.72
CA VAL A 57 -6.20 -10.20 -2.13
C VAL A 57 -4.84 -9.60 -2.54
N PRO A 58 -4.01 -10.37 -3.29
CA PRO A 58 -2.82 -9.85 -3.95
C PRO A 58 -3.06 -8.49 -4.60
N HIS A 59 -2.29 -7.49 -4.19
CA HIS A 59 -2.39 -6.14 -4.73
C HIS A 59 -1.02 -5.46 -4.79
N ALA A 60 -0.95 -4.37 -5.53
CA ALA A 60 0.19 -3.47 -5.54
C ALA A 60 -0.28 -2.08 -5.08
N ASP A 61 0.58 -1.37 -4.36
CA ASP A 61 0.20 -0.09 -3.79
C ASP A 61 0.05 0.98 -4.87
N PRO A 62 -0.97 1.86 -4.79
CA PRO A 62 -1.21 2.89 -5.78
C PRO A 62 -0.33 4.14 -5.60
N GLY A 63 0.45 4.24 -4.51
CA GLY A 63 1.26 5.41 -4.17
C GLY A 63 2.62 5.47 -4.87
N THR A 64 3.59 6.18 -4.28
CA THR A 64 4.99 6.24 -4.71
C THR A 64 5.86 5.25 -3.93
N ILE A 65 5.79 5.29 -2.60
CA ILE A 65 6.52 4.39 -1.68
C ILE A 65 5.63 4.12 -0.47
N THR A 66 5.66 2.90 0.06
CA THR A 66 5.12 2.56 1.39
C THR A 66 6.25 2.18 2.33
N VAL A 67 6.18 2.69 3.54
CA VAL A 67 7.09 2.36 4.64
C VAL A 67 6.31 1.51 5.63
N LEU A 68 6.77 0.29 5.85
CA LEU A 68 6.10 -0.69 6.69
C LEU A 68 6.98 -1.07 7.88
N GLN A 69 6.45 -0.87 9.08
CA GLN A 69 7.02 -1.45 10.30
C GLN A 69 6.23 -2.70 10.67
N GLN A 70 6.91 -3.83 10.83
CA GLN A 70 6.29 -5.11 11.21
C GLN A 70 6.51 -5.42 12.69
N GLU A 71 5.55 -6.08 13.33
CA GLU A 71 5.75 -6.70 14.65
C GLU A 71 6.83 -7.78 14.56
N LEU A 72 7.80 -7.71 15.48
CA LEU A 72 8.88 -8.68 15.55
C LEU A 72 8.34 -10.06 15.99
N GLY A 73 8.77 -11.11 15.31
CA GLY A 73 8.40 -12.49 15.63
C GLY A 73 7.03 -12.94 15.12
N VAL A 74 6.33 -12.13 14.31
CA VAL A 74 5.08 -12.52 13.64
C VAL A 74 5.19 -12.29 12.13
N GLU A 75 5.29 -13.39 11.38
CA GLU A 75 5.32 -13.37 9.91
C GLU A 75 3.92 -13.18 9.31
N GLY A 76 3.85 -12.81 8.03
CA GLY A 76 2.58 -12.72 7.30
C GLY A 76 2.68 -12.01 5.95
N LEU A 77 3.58 -11.03 5.81
CA LEU A 77 3.78 -10.36 4.51
C LEU A 77 4.47 -11.31 3.53
N GLU A 78 3.89 -11.44 2.33
CA GLU A 78 4.53 -12.06 1.18
C GLU A 78 4.56 -11.10 -0.01
N ILE A 79 5.65 -11.13 -0.77
CA ILE A 79 5.80 -10.39 -2.03
C ILE A 79 5.81 -11.36 -3.20
N ASN A 80 5.19 -10.98 -4.32
CA ASN A 80 5.29 -11.73 -5.56
C ASN A 80 6.55 -11.30 -6.30
N TYR A 81 7.46 -12.25 -6.53
CA TYR A 81 8.63 -12.07 -7.37
C TYR A 81 8.64 -13.16 -8.44
N ASN A 82 8.47 -12.75 -9.70
CA ASN A 82 8.43 -13.64 -10.86
C ASN A 82 7.44 -14.81 -10.71
N GLY A 83 6.25 -14.54 -10.17
CA GLY A 83 5.20 -15.54 -9.97
C GLY A 83 5.36 -16.38 -8.71
N GLN A 84 6.40 -16.15 -7.91
CA GLN A 84 6.62 -16.83 -6.64
C GLN A 84 6.32 -15.90 -5.47
N TRP A 85 5.55 -16.39 -4.50
CA TRP A 85 5.30 -15.68 -3.25
C TRP A 85 6.44 -15.92 -2.27
N ILE A 86 7.12 -14.85 -1.87
CA ILE A 86 8.30 -14.88 -0.99
C ILE A 86 7.94 -14.21 0.34
N PRO A 87 8.13 -14.88 1.48
CA PRO A 87 7.86 -14.29 2.79
C PRO A 87 8.88 -13.22 3.15
N VAL A 88 8.39 -12.10 3.70
CA VAL A 88 9.22 -11.02 4.23
C VAL A 88 9.26 -11.13 5.75
N LYS A 89 10.39 -11.63 6.26
CA LYS A 89 10.61 -11.85 7.69
C LYS A 89 10.84 -10.51 8.41
N PRO A 90 10.12 -10.24 9.52
CA PRO A 90 10.43 -9.08 10.36
C PRO A 90 11.88 -9.15 10.87
N VAL A 91 12.63 -8.06 10.68
CA VAL A 91 13.98 -7.90 11.22
C VAL A 91 13.94 -6.83 12.30
N GLU A 92 14.60 -7.11 13.43
CA GLU A 92 14.64 -6.17 14.56
C GLU A 92 15.21 -4.81 14.15
N GLY A 93 14.49 -3.74 14.48
CA GLY A 93 14.88 -2.36 14.14
C GLY A 93 14.74 -1.99 12.66
N ALA A 94 14.30 -2.89 11.80
CA ALA A 94 14.17 -2.64 10.36
C ALA A 94 12.78 -2.15 9.96
N LEU A 95 12.74 -1.41 8.85
CA LEU A 95 11.54 -1.06 8.12
C LEU A 95 11.58 -1.73 6.75
N VAL A 96 10.42 -2.13 6.24
CA VAL A 96 10.26 -2.58 4.86
C VAL A 96 9.86 -1.37 4.01
N ILE A 97 10.56 -1.17 2.90
CA ILE A 97 10.24 -0.12 1.93
C ILE A 97 9.76 -0.81 0.66
N ASN A 98 8.54 -0.52 0.20
CA ASN A 98 8.06 -1.01 -1.08
C ASN A 98 8.04 0.12 -2.13
N VAL A 99 8.19 -0.27 -3.38
CA VAL A 99 7.93 0.61 -4.53
C VAL A 99 6.47 0.44 -4.89
N ALA A 100 5.79 1.55 -5.14
CA ALA A 100 4.39 1.58 -5.51
C ALA A 100 4.20 2.09 -6.95
N ASP A 101 2.97 1.99 -7.47
CA ASP A 101 2.67 2.16 -8.90
C ASP A 101 3.09 3.52 -9.46
N MET A 102 2.94 4.62 -8.70
CA MET A 102 3.36 5.96 -9.17
C MET A 102 4.86 6.03 -9.40
N LEU A 103 5.67 5.42 -8.55
CA LEU A 103 7.13 5.41 -8.76
C LEU A 103 7.50 4.55 -9.98
N GLN A 104 6.77 3.47 -10.23
CA GLN A 104 6.95 2.70 -11.46
C GLN A 104 6.59 3.50 -12.71
N ILE A 105 5.51 4.30 -12.68
CA ILE A 105 5.14 5.20 -13.78
C ILE A 105 6.20 6.28 -13.97
N LEU A 106 6.52 7.04 -12.91
CA LEU A 106 7.48 8.16 -12.92
C LEU A 106 8.85 7.71 -13.42
N SER A 107 9.29 6.51 -13.05
CA SER A 107 10.60 5.96 -13.45
C SER A 107 10.59 5.25 -14.81
N ASN A 108 9.50 5.37 -15.58
CA ASN A 108 9.31 4.70 -16.86
C ASN A 108 9.60 3.19 -16.78
N ASN A 109 9.03 2.51 -15.78
CA ASN A 109 9.14 1.07 -15.57
C ASN A 109 10.52 0.59 -15.06
N LYS A 110 11.42 1.50 -14.64
CA LYS A 110 12.74 1.14 -14.06
C LYS A 110 12.62 0.54 -12.66
N TYR A 111 11.81 1.15 -11.79
CA TYR A 111 11.43 0.56 -10.49
C TYR A 111 10.11 -0.18 -10.64
N LYS A 112 10.00 -1.37 -10.05
CA LYS A 112 8.82 -2.24 -10.18
C LYS A 112 7.99 -2.22 -8.91
N SER A 113 6.71 -1.90 -9.06
CA SER A 113 5.69 -2.06 -8.04
C SER A 113 5.29 -3.53 -7.98
N ALA A 114 5.69 -4.19 -6.90
CA ALA A 114 5.46 -5.61 -6.69
C ALA A 114 4.08 -5.84 -6.09
N GLU A 115 3.42 -6.91 -6.56
CA GLU A 115 2.25 -7.40 -5.85
C GLU A 115 2.70 -7.98 -4.51
N HIS A 116 1.90 -7.76 -3.48
CA HIS A 116 2.11 -8.29 -2.15
C HIS A 116 0.76 -8.72 -1.58
N ARG A 117 0.81 -9.59 -0.58
CA ARG A 117 -0.35 -10.05 0.17
C ARG A 117 0.04 -10.27 1.62
N VAL A 118 -0.95 -10.35 2.50
CA VAL A 118 -0.71 -10.72 3.89
C VAL A 118 -1.45 -11.99 4.20
N LEU A 119 -0.73 -13.00 4.67
CA LEU A 119 -1.29 -14.23 5.18
C LEU A 119 -1.75 -14.03 6.62
N VAL A 120 -2.98 -14.43 6.89
CA VAL A 120 -3.51 -14.54 8.25
C VAL A 120 -2.99 -15.81 8.92
N ASN A 121 -2.65 -15.72 10.20
CA ASN A 121 -2.33 -16.89 11.01
C ASN A 121 -3.33 -16.99 12.18
N THR A 122 -3.61 -18.20 12.64
CA THR A 122 -4.59 -18.48 13.72
C THR A 122 -3.96 -18.51 15.11
N MET A 123 -2.63 -18.44 15.20
CA MET A 123 -1.86 -18.65 16.42
C MET A 123 -1.65 -17.35 17.21
N ARG A 124 -1.33 -16.25 16.52
CA ARG A 124 -1.00 -14.97 17.13
C ARG A 124 -1.43 -13.82 16.23
N PRO A 125 -2.09 -12.77 16.77
CA PRO A 125 -2.35 -11.55 16.02
C PRO A 125 -1.07 -10.96 15.44
N ARG A 126 -1.11 -10.50 14.19
CA ARG A 126 -0.01 -9.76 13.55
C ARG A 126 -0.35 -8.28 13.53
N VAL A 127 0.60 -7.44 13.92
CA VAL A 127 0.45 -5.99 13.87
C VAL A 127 1.53 -5.38 12.97
N SER A 128 1.18 -4.45 12.10
CA SER A 128 2.15 -3.74 11.24
C SER A 128 1.67 -2.38 10.81
N ILE A 129 2.52 -1.35 10.92
CA ILE A 129 2.25 0.05 10.57
C ILE A 129 2.62 0.30 9.12
N ALA A 130 1.67 0.70 8.29
CA ALA A 130 1.95 1.11 6.92
C ALA A 130 1.75 2.63 6.76
N SER A 131 2.80 3.31 6.30
CA SER A 131 2.78 4.73 5.96
C SER A 131 2.94 4.86 4.45
N PHE A 132 1.90 5.38 3.79
CA PHE A 132 1.83 5.49 2.34
C PHE A 132 2.22 6.90 1.90
N TYR A 133 3.14 7.00 0.95
CA TYR A 133 3.60 8.27 0.38
C TYR A 133 3.23 8.34 -1.09
N GLY A 134 2.46 9.35 -1.47
CA GLY A 134 2.02 9.52 -2.85
C GLY A 134 1.73 10.97 -3.23
N PRO A 135 1.42 11.21 -4.51
CA PRO A 135 1.03 12.52 -5.01
C PRO A 135 -0.29 12.99 -4.38
N THR A 136 -0.60 14.28 -4.56
CA THR A 136 -1.96 14.76 -4.34
C THR A 136 -2.84 14.46 -5.54
N ASP A 137 -4.14 14.27 -5.31
CA ASP A 137 -5.16 13.98 -6.34
C ASP A 137 -5.07 14.80 -7.62
N ASP A 138 -4.69 16.07 -7.50
CA ASP A 138 -4.63 17.05 -8.58
C ASP A 138 -3.34 16.97 -9.43
N LYS A 139 -2.43 16.06 -9.08
CA LYS A 139 -1.17 15.89 -9.82
C LYS A 139 -1.34 14.99 -11.02
N HIS A 140 -0.82 15.45 -12.15
CA HIS A 140 -0.60 14.63 -13.32
C HIS A 140 0.64 13.77 -13.11
N ILE A 141 0.50 12.48 -13.36
CA ILE A 141 1.55 11.48 -13.23
C ILE A 141 1.85 10.97 -14.63
N ALA A 142 3.13 11.02 -15.00
CA ALA A 142 3.66 10.53 -16.26
C ALA A 142 5.12 10.13 -16.05
N PRO A 143 5.72 9.32 -16.95
CA PRO A 143 7.16 9.13 -16.96
C PRO A 143 7.92 10.47 -16.91
N LEU A 144 8.87 10.60 -15.97
CA LEU A 144 9.69 11.80 -15.83
C LEU A 144 10.66 11.88 -17.01
N GLU A 145 10.69 13.02 -17.70
CA GLU A 145 11.52 13.24 -18.90
C GLU A 145 13.00 12.98 -18.61
N GLU A 146 13.48 13.36 -17.42
CA GLU A 146 14.85 13.17 -16.98
C GLU A 146 15.21 11.70 -16.74
N LEU A 147 14.22 10.82 -16.59
CA LEU A 147 14.40 9.38 -16.38
C LEU A 147 14.13 8.55 -17.64
N LEU A 148 13.65 9.16 -18.73
CA LEU A 148 13.44 8.48 -20.01
C LEU A 148 14.79 8.14 -20.70
N GLY A 149 15.73 9.08 -20.67
CA GLY A 149 16.91 9.03 -21.53
C GLY A 149 16.47 8.99 -23.00
N ASP A 150 16.97 8.01 -23.76
CA ASP A 150 16.60 7.79 -25.17
C ASP A 150 15.37 6.87 -25.35
N ASN A 151 14.77 6.39 -24.25
CA ASN A 151 13.65 5.46 -24.32
C ASN A 151 12.31 6.20 -24.47
N PRO A 152 11.37 5.70 -25.29
CA PRO A 152 10.03 6.25 -25.31
C PRO A 152 9.31 5.99 -23.97
N PRO A 153 8.32 6.83 -23.61
CA PRO A 153 7.46 6.56 -22.47
C PRO A 153 6.68 5.25 -22.70
N VAL A 154 6.58 4.41 -21.67
CA VAL A 154 5.80 3.16 -21.71
C VAL A 154 4.47 3.26 -20.95
N PHE A 155 4.22 4.40 -20.32
CA PHE A 155 2.97 4.73 -19.63
C PHE A 155 2.38 6.04 -20.15
N LYS A 156 1.06 6.08 -20.29
CA LYS A 156 0.30 7.29 -20.56
C LYS A 156 0.27 8.18 -19.32
N ALA A 157 0.18 9.49 -19.52
CA ALA A 157 -0.09 10.43 -18.45
C ALA A 157 -1.52 10.22 -17.90
N CYS A 158 -1.71 10.36 -16.59
CA CYS A 158 -3.03 10.36 -15.95
C CYS A 158 -3.08 11.32 -14.76
N LEU A 159 -4.28 11.77 -14.38
CA LEU A 159 -4.47 12.47 -13.11
C LEU A 159 -4.46 11.45 -11.96
N PHE A 160 -3.80 11.76 -10.84
CA PHE A 160 -3.73 10.82 -9.71
C PHE A 160 -5.12 10.47 -9.15
N ARG A 161 -6.05 11.42 -9.12
CA ARG A 161 -7.46 11.14 -8.76
C ARG A 161 -8.10 10.08 -9.67
N GLU A 162 -7.92 10.18 -10.98
CA GLU A 162 -8.49 9.22 -11.93
C GLU A 162 -7.87 7.83 -11.73
N TYR A 163 -6.58 7.78 -11.40
CA TYR A 163 -5.93 6.54 -11.01
C TYR A 163 -6.60 5.92 -9.79
N MET A 164 -6.75 6.69 -8.72
CA MET A 164 -7.36 6.22 -7.46
C MET A 164 -8.83 5.82 -7.65
N ASP A 165 -9.62 6.60 -8.39
CA ASP A 165 -11.01 6.26 -8.70
C ASP A 165 -11.12 4.92 -9.42
N ASN A 166 -10.19 4.63 -10.34
CA ASN A 166 -10.14 3.34 -11.01
C ASN A 166 -9.62 2.24 -10.11
N PHE A 167 -8.64 2.53 -9.23
CA PHE A 167 -8.13 1.58 -8.25
C PHE A 167 -9.26 1.07 -7.34
N TYR A 168 -10.05 1.97 -6.78
CA TYR A 168 -11.16 1.60 -5.89
C TYR A 168 -12.34 0.93 -6.60
N LYS A 169 -12.51 1.12 -7.91
CA LYS A 169 -13.56 0.43 -8.70
C LYS A 169 -13.14 -0.96 -9.18
N ASN A 170 -11.83 -1.24 -9.21
CA ASN A 170 -11.30 -2.49 -9.73
C ASN A 170 -11.31 -3.56 -8.63
N HIS A 171 -12.47 -4.15 -8.39
CA HIS A 171 -12.57 -5.23 -7.39
C HIS A 171 -12.07 -6.58 -7.90
N LEU A 172 -12.04 -6.80 -9.23
CA LEU A 172 -11.53 -8.02 -9.88
C LEU A 172 -11.10 -7.68 -11.33
N GLY A 173 -9.81 -7.79 -11.67
CA GLY A 173 -9.33 -7.57 -13.04
C GLY A 173 -7.85 -7.22 -13.19
N THR A 174 -7.44 -6.86 -14.41
CA THR A 174 -6.08 -6.41 -14.74
C THR A 174 -5.64 -5.25 -13.83
N ARG A 175 -4.41 -5.31 -13.31
CA ARG A 175 -3.81 -4.24 -12.49
C ARG A 175 -4.03 -2.86 -13.11
N ASN A 176 -4.37 -1.89 -12.26
CA ASN A 176 -4.74 -0.55 -12.73
C ASN A 176 -3.63 0.13 -13.55
N ILE A 177 -2.37 -0.05 -13.15
CA ILE A 177 -1.19 0.45 -13.88
C ILE A 177 -1.08 -0.08 -15.32
N GLU A 178 -1.56 -1.29 -15.59
CA GLU A 178 -1.48 -1.91 -16.92
C GLU A 178 -2.44 -1.24 -17.91
N LYS A 179 -3.54 -0.64 -17.43
CA LYS A 179 -4.45 0.17 -18.25
C LYS A 179 -3.79 1.44 -18.78
N LEU A 180 -2.72 1.89 -18.12
CA LEU A 180 -1.92 3.04 -18.54
C LEU A 180 -0.78 2.66 -19.47
N ARG A 181 -0.48 1.38 -19.70
CA ARG A 181 0.59 1.00 -20.62
C ARG A 181 0.30 1.47 -22.03
N ILE A 182 1.35 1.98 -22.68
CA ILE A 182 1.35 2.25 -24.11
C ILE A 182 1.68 0.92 -24.80
N LEU A 183 0.71 0.37 -25.53
CA LEU A 183 0.92 -0.79 -26.38
C LEU A 183 1.59 -0.30 -27.66
N ASN A 184 2.84 -0.69 -27.86
CA ASN A 184 3.52 -0.48 -29.14
C ASN A 184 3.08 -1.62 -30.06
N ASN A 185 2.29 -1.29 -31.10
CA ASN A 185 1.98 -2.20 -32.21
C ASN A 185 3.18 -2.31 -33.15
#